data_AF-D3ARI5-F1
#
_entry.id   AF-D3ARI5-F1
#
_cell.length_a   1.000
_cell.length_b   1.000
_cell.length_c   1.000
_cell.angle_alpha   90.00
_cell.angle_beta   90.00
_cell.angle_gamma   90.00
#
_symmetry.space_group_name_H-M   'P 1'
#
loop_
_entity.id
_entity.type
_entity.pdbx_description
1 polymer ?
#
loop_
_entity_poly.entity_id
_entity_poly.type
_entity_poly.pdbx_seq_one_letter_code
_entity_poly.pdbx_strand_id
1 'polypeptide(L)'
;MNQSQTKRIPGVTLEEERRTLSEILAIADRNLKQVKSSVQNLADELHELKEIYDAEDKEGLALWFNTDARFQQVRQELLRMERCRKKPYFGRIDFTDSSLLKKECYYIGKAAITKDAAELVVIDWRAPIASVYYEGS
;
A
#
# COMPACT_ATOMS: atom_id res chain seq x y z
N MET A 1 -30.81 34.03 -4.93
CA MET A 1 -30.86 32.57 -5.13
C MET A 1 -29.48 32.14 -5.59
N ASN A 2 -28.58 31.81 -4.67
CA ASN A 2 -27.20 31.41 -5.03
C ASN A 2 -27.13 29.89 -5.04
N GLN A 3 -26.74 29.34 -6.19
CA GLN A 3 -26.71 27.91 -6.46
C GLN A 3 -25.69 27.24 -5.54
N SER A 4 -26.19 26.35 -4.67
CA SER A 4 -25.39 25.45 -3.87
C SER A 4 -24.57 24.57 -4.82
N GLN A 5 -23.26 24.83 -4.94
CA GLN A 5 -22.32 23.89 -5.54
C GLN A 5 -22.27 22.66 -4.65
N THR A 6 -23.20 21.74 -4.85
CA THR A 6 -23.14 20.39 -4.29
C THR A 6 -21.93 19.71 -4.91
N LYS A 7 -20.78 19.76 -4.22
CA LYS A 7 -19.60 18.97 -4.58
C LYS A 7 -20.07 17.53 -4.86
N ARG A 8 -19.85 17.04 -6.08
CA ARG A 8 -20.23 15.68 -6.48
C ARG A 8 -19.26 14.71 -5.80
N ILE A 9 -19.75 13.59 -5.31
CA ILE A 9 -18.87 12.52 -4.82
C ILE A 9 -18.11 11.99 -6.05
N PRO A 10 -16.76 11.94 -6.05
CA PRO A 10 -16.00 11.41 -7.18
C PRO A 10 -16.21 9.89 -7.30
N GLY A 11 -16.13 9.32 -8.51
CA GLY A 11 -16.14 7.85 -8.69
C GLY A 11 -17.53 7.21 -8.73
N VAL A 12 -18.61 7.99 -8.81
CA VAL A 12 -19.98 7.44 -8.69
C VAL A 12 -20.40 6.68 -9.94
N THR A 13 -19.77 6.96 -11.09
CA THR A 13 -20.02 6.21 -12.32
C THR A 13 -19.04 5.05 -12.48
N LEU A 14 -19.47 4.00 -13.20
CA LEU A 14 -18.59 2.88 -13.54
C LEU A 14 -17.32 3.33 -14.30
N GLU A 15 -17.44 4.36 -15.13
CA GLU A 15 -16.31 4.90 -15.88
C GLU A 15 -15.29 5.59 -14.97
N GLU A 16 -15.77 6.43 -14.03
CA GLU A 16 -14.90 7.08 -13.05
C GLU A 16 -14.24 6.05 -12.12
N GLU A 17 -14.98 5.04 -11.68
CA GLU A 17 -14.46 3.94 -10.85
C GLU A 17 -13.40 3.12 -11.60
N ARG A 18 -13.60 2.82 -12.88
CA ARG A 18 -12.58 2.15 -13.72
C ARG A 18 -11.31 2.99 -13.87
N ARG A 19 -11.45 4.31 -13.99
CA ARG A 19 -10.30 5.23 -14.04
C ARG A 19 -9.53 5.19 -12.72
N THR A 20 -10.22 5.29 -11.58
CA THR A 20 -9.57 5.20 -10.26
C THR A 20 -8.91 3.85 -10.03
N LEU A 21 -9.56 2.75 -10.43
CA LEU A 21 -8.94 1.42 -10.39
C LEU A 21 -7.63 1.38 -11.19
N SER A 22 -7.63 1.94 -12.40
CA SER A 22 -6.42 2.00 -13.24
C SER A 22 -5.30 2.80 -12.59
N GLU A 23 -5.61 3.93 -11.95
CA GLU A 23 -4.64 4.75 -11.22
C GLU A 23 -4.06 3.99 -10.01
N ILE A 24 -4.90 3.34 -9.21
CA ILE A 24 -4.48 2.54 -8.05
C ILE A 24 -3.64 1.34 -8.49
N LEU A 25 -4.00 0.67 -9.59
CA LEU A 25 -3.20 -0.43 -10.14
C LEU A 25 -1.81 0.06 -10.60
N ALA A 26 -1.72 1.24 -11.21
CA ALA A 26 -0.44 1.83 -11.60
C ALA A 26 0.44 2.15 -10.37
N ILE A 27 -0.17 2.62 -9.28
CA ILE A 27 0.52 2.82 -8.00
C ILE A 27 1.02 1.49 -7.43
N ALA A 28 0.13 0.48 -7.34
CA ALA A 28 0.47 -0.84 -6.85
C ALA A 28 1.59 -1.51 -7.67
N ASP A 29 1.58 -1.35 -8.99
CA ASP A 29 2.62 -1.87 -9.88
C ASP A 29 3.97 -1.16 -9.67
N ARG A 30 3.99 0.15 -9.41
CA ARG A 30 5.21 0.87 -9.05
C ARG A 30 5.78 0.39 -7.72
N ASN A 31 4.94 0.28 -6.69
CA ASN A 31 5.34 -0.21 -5.38
C ASN A 31 5.89 -1.64 -5.47
N LEU A 32 5.22 -2.50 -6.23
CA LEU A 32 5.65 -3.88 -6.46
C LEU A 32 7.02 -3.93 -7.15
N LYS A 33 7.27 -3.10 -8.17
CA LYS A 33 8.58 -3.02 -8.83
C LYS A 33 9.68 -2.57 -7.87
N GLN A 34 9.40 -1.58 -7.02
CA GLN A 34 10.35 -1.10 -6.04
C GLN A 34 10.71 -2.19 -5.03
N VAL A 35 9.72 -2.88 -4.47
CA VAL A 35 9.95 -3.97 -3.51
C VAL A 35 10.71 -5.12 -4.17
N LYS A 36 10.42 -5.48 -5.43
CA LYS A 36 11.20 -6.48 -6.17
C LYS A 36 12.67 -6.10 -6.32
N SER A 37 12.95 -4.84 -6.63
CA SER A 37 14.32 -4.31 -6.68
C SER A 37 15.00 -4.41 -5.31
N SER A 38 14.32 -4.03 -4.24
CA SER A 38 14.85 -4.14 -2.87
C SER A 38 15.16 -5.59 -2.47
N VAL A 39 14.32 -6.56 -2.85
CA VAL A 39 14.60 -7.99 -2.62
C VAL A 39 15.87 -8.41 -3.35
N GLN A 40 16.03 -8.01 -4.61
CA GLN A 40 17.22 -8.35 -5.40
C GLN A 40 18.48 -7.75 -4.76
N ASN A 41 18.45 -6.45 -4.44
CA ASN A 41 19.61 -5.77 -3.85
C ASN A 41 20.03 -6.40 -2.52
N LEU A 42 19.09 -6.78 -1.65
CA LEU A 42 19.40 -7.44 -0.38
C LEU A 42 19.91 -8.88 -0.59
N ALA A 43 19.45 -9.58 -1.63
CA ALA A 43 19.99 -10.88 -1.98
C ALA A 43 21.45 -10.78 -2.44
N ASP A 44 21.75 -9.76 -3.26
CA ASP A 44 23.10 -9.48 -3.74
C ASP A 44 24.01 -9.05 -2.57
N GLU A 45 23.54 -8.19 -1.67
CA GLU A 45 24.26 -7.78 -0.45
C GLU A 45 24.58 -8.99 0.45
N LEU A 46 23.62 -9.90 0.66
CA LEU A 46 23.86 -11.14 1.41
C LEU A 46 24.91 -12.03 0.75
N HIS A 47 24.94 -12.08 -0.59
CA HIS A 47 25.94 -12.83 -1.33
C HIS A 47 27.33 -12.21 -1.15
N GLU A 48 27.46 -10.89 -1.31
CA GLU A 48 28.72 -10.16 -1.11
C GLU A 48 29.27 -10.32 0.30
N LEU A 49 28.43 -10.21 1.33
CA LEU A 49 28.84 -10.39 2.73
C LEU A 49 29.45 -11.78 2.97
N LYS A 50 28.90 -12.81 2.33
CA LYS A 50 29.41 -14.18 2.43
C LYS A 50 30.76 -14.37 1.75
N GLU A 51 31.07 -13.59 0.72
CA GLU A 51 32.36 -13.65 0.02
C GLU A 51 33.45 -12.82 0.71
N ILE A 52 33.07 -11.74 1.42
CA ILE A 52 34.01 -10.83 2.08
C ILE A 52 34.42 -11.33 3.47
N TYR A 53 33.47 -11.86 4.25
CA TYR A 53 33.69 -12.23 5.64
C TYR A 53 33.81 -13.74 5.82
N ASP A 54 34.84 -14.17 6.54
CA ASP A 54 34.96 -15.56 6.98
C ASP A 54 33.90 -15.89 8.05
N ALA A 55 33.52 -17.16 8.16
CA ALA A 55 32.46 -17.62 9.07
C ALA A 55 32.76 -17.38 10.56
N GLU A 56 33.99 -17.04 10.92
CA GLU A 56 34.44 -16.76 12.29
C GLU A 56 34.47 -15.24 12.62
N ASP A 57 34.25 -14.37 11.63
CA ASP A 57 34.21 -12.92 11.82
C ASP A 57 32.91 -12.49 12.52
N LYS A 58 33.04 -12.00 13.75
CA LYS A 58 31.90 -11.56 14.58
C LYS A 58 31.18 -10.34 14.02
N GLU A 59 31.90 -9.41 13.39
CA GLU A 59 31.31 -8.22 12.78
C GLU A 59 30.59 -8.59 11.48
N GLY A 60 31.21 -9.45 10.67
CA GLY A 60 30.60 -10.02 9.46
C GLY A 60 29.31 -10.78 9.74
N LEU A 61 29.31 -11.62 10.77
CA LEU A 61 28.11 -12.36 11.21
C LEU A 61 26.98 -11.41 11.65
N ALA A 62 27.29 -10.38 12.44
CA ALA A 62 26.28 -9.42 12.89
C ALA A 62 25.65 -8.67 11.71
N LEU A 63 26.46 -8.24 10.75
CA LEU A 63 25.97 -7.59 9.54
C LEU A 63 25.09 -8.55 8.71
N TRP A 64 25.54 -9.79 8.53
CA TRP A 64 24.77 -10.81 7.82
C TRP A 64 23.39 -11.05 8.45
N PHE A 65 23.32 -11.24 9.77
CA PHE A 65 22.03 -11.45 10.45
C PHE A 65 21.09 -10.26 10.30
N ASN A 66 21.62 -9.03 10.36
CA ASN A 66 20.81 -7.83 10.15
C ASN A 66 20.30 -7.74 8.70
N THR A 67 21.14 -8.03 7.72
CA THR A 67 20.74 -8.02 6.30
C THR A 67 19.76 -9.15 5.99
N ASP A 68 19.93 -10.36 6.56
CA ASP A 68 18.97 -11.46 6.39
C ASP A 68 17.61 -11.14 7.02
N ALA A 69 17.60 -10.56 8.21
CA ALA A 69 16.35 -10.11 8.84
C ALA A 69 15.60 -9.10 7.95
N ARG A 70 16.31 -8.13 7.37
CA ARG A 70 15.73 -7.18 6.40
C ARG A 70 15.25 -7.88 5.13
N PHE A 71 16.03 -8.82 4.60
CA PHE A 71 15.66 -9.61 3.43
C PHE A 71 14.34 -10.38 3.65
N GLN A 72 14.19 -11.07 4.79
CA GLN A 72 12.96 -11.78 5.12
C GLN A 72 11.76 -10.81 5.25
N GLN A 73 11.95 -9.64 5.87
CA GLN A 73 10.90 -8.63 5.97
C GLN A 73 10.44 -8.13 4.59
N VAL A 74 11.37 -7.76 3.71
CA VAL A 74 11.05 -7.27 2.36
C VAL A 74 10.42 -8.38 1.50
N ARG A 75 10.81 -9.65 1.68
CA ARG A 75 10.14 -10.78 1.01
C ARG A 75 8.68 -10.95 1.46
N GLN A 76 8.38 -10.78 2.73
CA GLN A 76 6.98 -10.79 3.20
C GLN A 76 6.19 -9.61 2.62
N GLU A 77 6.82 -8.45 2.52
CA GLU A 77 6.24 -7.30 1.86
C GLU A 77 5.97 -7.55 0.37
N LEU A 78 6.88 -8.22 -0.35
CA LEU A 78 6.68 -8.60 -1.75
C LEU A 78 5.40 -9.42 -1.92
N LEU A 79 5.22 -10.47 -1.10
CA LEU A 79 4.01 -11.31 -1.13
C LEU A 79 2.74 -10.52 -0.81
N ARG A 80 2.84 -9.51 0.05
CA ARG A 80 1.73 -8.58 0.33
C ARG A 80 1.42 -7.72 -0.89
N MET A 81 2.42 -7.09 -1.49
CA MET A 81 2.26 -6.22 -2.67
C MET A 81 1.74 -6.98 -3.89
N GLU A 82 2.17 -8.22 -4.12
CA GLU A 82 1.65 -9.07 -5.20
C GLU A 82 0.16 -9.35 -5.05
N ARG A 83 -0.32 -9.57 -3.81
CA ARG A 83 -1.74 -9.75 -3.51
C ARG A 83 -2.52 -8.45 -3.67
N CYS A 84 -2.01 -7.34 -3.16
CA CYS A 84 -2.63 -6.02 -3.30
C CYS A 84 -2.77 -5.62 -4.77
N ARG A 85 -1.75 -5.86 -5.59
CA ARG A 85 -1.81 -5.58 -7.02
C ARG A 85 -2.95 -6.34 -7.71
N LYS A 86 -3.15 -7.61 -7.39
CA LYS A 86 -4.20 -8.45 -8.02
C LYS A 86 -5.61 -7.96 -7.69
N LYS A 87 -5.84 -7.53 -6.44
CA LYS A 87 -7.13 -7.02 -5.97
C LYS A 87 -6.87 -5.89 -4.97
N PRO A 88 -6.74 -4.63 -5.44
CA PRO A 88 -6.27 -3.52 -4.60
C PRO A 88 -7.25 -3.17 -3.50
N TYR A 89 -8.54 -3.15 -3.81
CA TYR A 89 -9.61 -2.89 -2.85
C TYR A 89 -10.81 -3.82 -3.14
N PHE A 90 -11.70 -3.94 -2.16
CA PHE A 90 -12.94 -4.72 -2.27
C PHE A 90 -14.19 -3.91 -1.93
N GLY A 91 -14.03 -2.72 -1.36
CA GLY A 91 -15.13 -1.87 -0.96
C GLY A 91 -14.75 -0.40 -1.02
N ARG A 92 -15.76 0.44 -0.85
CA ARG A 92 -15.67 1.89 -0.85
C ARG A 92 -16.60 2.45 0.20
N ILE A 93 -16.17 3.50 0.89
CA ILE A 93 -16.95 4.26 1.86
C ILE A 93 -17.01 5.70 1.37
N ASP A 94 -18.22 6.22 1.23
CA ASP A 94 -18.46 7.64 0.96
C ASP A 94 -18.85 8.34 2.26
N PHE A 95 -18.02 9.27 2.73
CA PHE A 95 -18.30 10.06 3.91
C PHE A 95 -18.80 11.44 3.50
N THR A 96 -19.94 11.85 4.07
CA THR A 96 -20.50 13.19 3.87
C THR A 96 -20.64 13.87 5.21
N ASP A 97 -19.88 14.93 5.42
CA ASP A 97 -20.06 15.81 6.58
C ASP A 97 -21.05 16.92 6.20
N SER A 98 -22.25 16.88 6.79
CA SER A 98 -23.31 17.86 6.56
C SER A 98 -22.97 19.25 7.10
N SER A 99 -22.09 19.35 8.10
CA SER A 99 -21.66 20.61 8.69
C SER A 99 -20.51 21.26 7.91
N LEU A 100 -19.61 20.45 7.32
CA LEU A 100 -18.45 20.92 6.56
C LEU A 100 -18.68 20.97 5.04
N LEU A 101 -19.85 20.53 4.55
CA LEU A 101 -20.15 20.36 3.12
C LEU A 101 -19.04 19.60 2.37
N LYS A 102 -18.33 18.71 3.09
CA LYS A 102 -17.20 17.95 2.60
C LYS A 102 -17.66 16.53 2.28
N LYS A 103 -17.28 16.07 1.10
CA LYS A 103 -17.52 14.70 0.63
C LYS A 103 -16.18 14.05 0.40
N GLU A 104 -15.98 12.91 1.04
CA GLU A 104 -14.75 12.12 0.97
C GLU A 104 -15.10 10.72 0.49
N CYS A 105 -14.19 10.10 -0.23
CA CYS A 105 -14.32 8.76 -0.76
C CYS A 105 -13.08 7.97 -0.35
N TYR A 106 -13.28 6.84 0.31
CA TYR A 106 -12.22 5.98 0.80
C TYR A 106 -12.36 4.57 0.23
N TYR A 107 -11.30 4.05 -0.38
CA TYR A 107 -11.24 2.68 -0.85
C TYR A 107 -10.69 1.76 0.25
N ILE A 108 -11.33 0.62 0.45
CA ILE A 108 -10.99 -0.35 1.51
C ILE A 108 -10.46 -1.64 0.89
N GLY A 109 -9.27 -2.05 1.31
CA GLY A 109 -8.56 -3.22 0.82
C GLY A 109 -8.03 -4.13 1.92
N LYS A 110 -7.47 -5.27 1.51
CA LYS A 110 -6.89 -6.24 2.44
C LYS A 110 -5.60 -5.73 3.10
N ALA A 111 -4.92 -4.78 2.47
CA ALA A 111 -3.82 -4.04 3.04
C ALA A 111 -3.80 -2.62 2.46
N ALA A 112 -3.11 -1.73 3.15
CA ALA A 112 -2.89 -0.36 2.69
C ALA A 112 -2.09 -0.30 1.38
N ILE A 113 -2.45 0.64 0.50
CA ILE A 113 -1.66 1.05 -0.67
C ILE A 113 -1.42 2.54 -0.58
N THR A 114 -0.16 2.94 -0.58
CA THR A 114 0.27 4.34 -0.55
C THR A 114 0.92 4.71 -1.88
N LYS A 115 0.68 5.94 -2.33
CA LYS A 115 1.33 6.49 -3.52
C LYS A 115 2.70 7.08 -3.19
N ASP A 116 2.81 7.67 -2.02
CA ASP A 116 4.03 8.18 -1.40
C ASP A 116 3.87 8.13 0.13
N ALA A 117 4.81 8.70 0.89
CA ALA A 117 4.78 8.65 2.35
C ALA A 117 3.56 9.34 2.98
N ALA A 118 2.87 10.23 2.25
CA ALA A 118 1.78 11.06 2.78
C ALA A 118 0.40 10.68 2.20
N GLU A 119 0.34 10.09 1.00
CA GLU A 119 -0.91 9.84 0.29
C GLU A 119 -1.30 8.35 0.32
N LEU A 120 -2.26 8.01 1.19
CA LEU A 120 -2.90 6.70 1.27
C LEU A 120 -4.05 6.62 0.25
N VAL A 121 -3.94 5.72 -0.74
CA VAL A 121 -4.94 5.56 -1.81
C VAL A 121 -5.88 4.38 -1.59
N VAL A 122 -5.47 3.40 -0.77
CA VAL A 122 -6.33 2.32 -0.27
C VAL A 122 -6.06 2.12 1.21
N ILE A 123 -7.12 2.08 2.02
CA ILE A 123 -7.09 1.86 3.47
C ILE A 123 -7.13 0.37 3.78
N ASP A 124 -6.32 -0.06 4.74
CA ASP A 124 -6.38 -1.41 5.32
C ASP A 124 -7.68 -1.57 6.11
N TRP A 125 -8.43 -2.64 5.86
CA TRP A 125 -9.72 -2.92 6.53
C TRP A 125 -9.66 -2.99 8.07
N ARG A 126 -8.47 -3.14 8.67
CA ARG A 126 -8.29 -3.15 10.13
C ARG A 126 -8.07 -1.75 10.72
N ALA A 127 -7.93 -0.72 9.89
CA ALA A 127 -7.80 0.66 10.37
C ALA A 127 -9.11 1.08 11.07
N PRO A 128 -9.06 1.86 12.16
CA PRO A 128 -10.26 2.28 12.89
C PRO A 128 -11.34 2.91 12.00
N ILE A 129 -10.95 3.73 11.02
CA ILE A 129 -11.88 4.35 10.06
C ILE A 129 -12.63 3.33 9.18
N ALA A 130 -12.07 2.14 8.99
CA ALA A 130 -12.70 1.08 8.19
C ALA A 130 -13.75 0.29 8.98
N SER A 131 -13.90 0.49 10.30
CA SER A 131 -14.96 -0.18 11.08
C SER A 131 -16.35 0.19 10.57
N VAL A 132 -16.53 1.42 10.08
CA VAL A 132 -17.76 1.93 9.47
C VAL A 132 -18.24 1.05 8.30
N TYR A 133 -17.34 0.36 7.59
CA TYR A 133 -17.70 -0.58 6.53
C TYR A 133 -18.53 -1.77 7.06
N TYR A 134 -18.28 -2.20 8.30
CA TYR A 134 -18.94 -3.35 8.91
C TYR A 134 -20.07 -2.96 9.88
N GLU A 135 -20.03 -1.75 10.45
CA GLU A 135 -21.03 -1.25 11.40
C GLU A 135 -22.22 -0.55 10.72
N GLY A 136 -22.03 -0.02 9.51
CA GLY A 136 -23.03 0.78 8.79
C GLY A 136 -24.04 -0.01 7.95
N SER A 137 -24.24 -1.30 8.24
CA SER A 137 -25.23 -2.16 7.57
C SER A 137 -26.64 -2.00 8.14
#